data_AF-A0A0F9CKY0-F1
#
_entry.id   AF-A0A0F9CKY0-F1
#
_cell.length_a   1.000
_cell.length_b   1.000
_cell.length_c   1.000
_cell.angle_alpha   90.00
_cell.angle_beta   90.00
_cell.angle_gamma   90.00
#
_symmetry.space_group_name_H-M   'P 1'
#
loop_
_entity.id
_entity.type
_entity.pdbx_description
1 polymer ?
#
loop_
_entity_poly.entity_id
_entity_poly.type
_entity_poly.pdbx_seq_one_letter_code
_entity_poly.pdbx_strand_id
1 'polypeptide(L)'
;GDLTADDADAASQTWSGDARLLGVDRLEETIGVRATSATVLLSGTDATLRAAFLDDDWKGQAGRVWIALMDRASPGTELGVIMQFYGTMDFVELDESRDRPLIQCTIAGAFADIRNRMVRLTDLDQQRRFAGDLGLQYVTSVQETEIRIVRV
;
A
#
# COMPACT_ATOMS: atom_id res chain seq x y z
N GLY A 1 12.07 25.54 -6.83
CA GLY A 1 13.49 25.18 -6.67
C GLY A 1 13.97 24.79 -8.04
N ASP A 2 15.17 25.24 -8.39
CA ASP A 2 15.77 25.09 -9.72
C ASP A 2 15.71 23.63 -10.19
N LEU A 3 15.03 23.38 -11.31
CA LEU A 3 14.92 22.05 -11.91
C LEU A 3 16.27 21.73 -12.56
N THR A 4 16.94 20.72 -12.03
CA THR A 4 18.18 20.21 -12.61
C THR A 4 17.86 19.30 -13.81
N ALA A 5 18.85 19.02 -14.67
CA ALA A 5 18.67 18.21 -15.87
C ALA A 5 18.20 16.76 -15.62
N ASP A 6 18.24 16.33 -14.36
CA ASP A 6 17.82 15.00 -13.90
C ASP A 6 16.39 15.00 -13.32
N ASP A 7 15.78 16.17 -13.12
CA ASP A 7 14.40 16.29 -12.64
C ASP A 7 13.40 16.07 -13.77
N ALA A 8 12.27 15.43 -13.46
CA ALA A 8 11.19 15.17 -14.40
C ALA A 8 9.88 15.74 -13.88
N ASP A 9 9.18 16.52 -14.70
CA ASP A 9 7.80 16.89 -14.42
C ASP A 9 6.89 15.80 -14.99
N ALA A 10 6.17 15.08 -14.14
CA ALA A 10 5.27 14.02 -14.57
C ALA A 10 4.09 13.85 -13.60
N ALA A 11 2.90 13.58 -14.14
CA ALA A 11 1.67 13.44 -13.35
C ALA A 11 1.40 14.65 -12.41
N SER A 12 1.68 15.87 -12.90
CA SER A 12 1.57 17.14 -12.15
C SER A 12 2.42 17.20 -10.88
N GLN A 13 3.51 16.44 -10.83
CA GLN A 13 4.50 16.44 -9.77
C GLN A 13 5.90 16.57 -10.36
N THR A 14 6.79 17.23 -9.63
CA THR A 14 8.22 17.26 -9.95
C THR A 14 8.90 16.10 -9.22
N TRP A 15 9.57 15.25 -10.00
CA TRP A 15 10.31 14.10 -9.53
C TRP A 15 11.79 14.42 -9.55
N SER A 16 12.45 14.23 -8.41
CA SER A 16 13.89 14.44 -8.34
C SER A 16 14.64 13.23 -8.89
N GLY A 17 15.57 13.48 -9.81
CA GLY A 17 16.49 12.47 -10.34
C GLY A 17 17.70 12.20 -9.45
N ASP A 18 17.75 12.78 -8.25
CA ASP A 18 18.79 12.47 -7.28
C ASP A 18 18.82 10.96 -7.02
N ALA A 19 20.03 10.38 -6.87
CA ALA A 19 20.33 8.95 -6.72
C ALA A 19 19.77 8.28 -5.43
N ARG A 20 18.63 8.78 -4.96
CA ARG A 20 17.79 8.31 -3.88
C ARG A 20 17.02 7.06 -4.26
N LEU A 21 16.57 6.91 -5.50
CA LEU A 21 15.91 5.69 -5.97
C LEU A 21 16.97 4.72 -6.50
N LEU A 22 17.11 3.56 -5.84
CA LEU A 22 18.05 2.51 -6.23
C LEU A 22 17.39 1.45 -7.11
N GLY A 23 16.08 1.26 -6.96
CA GLY A 23 15.33 0.33 -7.79
C GLY A 23 13.90 0.15 -7.33
N VAL A 24 13.14 -0.56 -8.16
CA VAL A 24 11.82 -1.07 -7.83
C VAL A 24 11.87 -2.57 -8.11
N ASP A 25 11.52 -3.37 -7.11
CA ASP A 25 11.43 -4.82 -7.29
C ASP A 25 10.21 -5.18 -8.14
N ARG A 26 10.12 -6.44 -8.58
CA ARG A 26 9.12 -6.91 -9.53
C ARG A 26 7.71 -6.54 -9.06
N LEU A 27 7.04 -5.76 -9.88
CA LEU A 27 5.64 -5.38 -9.69
C LEU A 27 4.78 -6.57 -10.13
N GLU A 28 4.25 -7.32 -9.17
CA GLU A 28 3.37 -8.45 -9.45
C GLU A 28 1.96 -7.94 -9.77
N GLU A 29 1.56 -8.05 -11.04
CA GLU A 29 0.18 -7.82 -11.47
C GLU A 29 -0.56 -9.16 -11.54
N THR A 30 -1.65 -9.30 -10.78
CA THR A 30 -2.45 -10.53 -10.75
C THR A 30 -3.88 -10.24 -11.17
N ILE A 31 -4.43 -11.06 -12.07
CA ILE A 31 -5.79 -10.94 -12.62
C ILE A 31 -6.87 -11.43 -11.61
N GLY A 32 -6.45 -11.98 -10.46
CA GLY A 32 -7.33 -12.45 -9.39
C GLY A 32 -7.30 -11.58 -8.14
N VAL A 33 -8.27 -11.78 -7.24
CA VAL A 33 -8.32 -11.17 -5.90
C VAL A 33 -7.17 -11.75 -5.05
N ARG A 34 -5.98 -11.18 -5.21
CA ARG A 34 -4.80 -11.47 -4.39
C ARG A 34 -4.19 -10.17 -3.92
N ALA A 35 -3.69 -10.19 -2.70
CA ALA A 35 -2.89 -9.10 -2.19
C ALA A 35 -1.57 -9.07 -2.96
N THR A 36 -1.35 -7.99 -3.69
CA THR A 36 -0.09 -7.67 -4.35
C THR A 36 0.66 -6.63 -3.53
N SER A 37 1.97 -6.55 -3.73
CA SER A 37 2.81 -5.52 -3.14
C SER A 37 3.87 -5.07 -4.12
N ALA A 38 4.30 -3.82 -3.98
CA ALA A 38 5.46 -3.27 -4.65
C ALA A 38 6.55 -2.97 -3.63
N THR A 39 7.78 -3.33 -3.92
CA THR A 39 8.94 -2.98 -3.08
C THR A 39 9.78 -1.94 -3.80
N VAL A 40 10.02 -0.81 -3.14
CA VAL A 40 10.87 0.28 -3.62
C VAL A 40 12.14 0.31 -2.78
N LEU A 41 13.29 0.36 -3.45
CA LEU A 41 14.60 0.40 -2.84
C LEU A 41 15.15 1.83 -2.93
N LEU A 42 15.41 2.42 -1.77
CA LEU A 42 15.91 3.77 -1.64
C LEU A 42 17.30 3.79 -0.98
N SER A 43 18.09 4.80 -1.29
CA SER A 43 19.40 5.00 -0.69
C SER A 43 19.28 5.34 0.79
N GLY A 44 19.88 4.52 1.65
CA GLY A 44 19.95 4.77 3.09
C GLY A 44 21.06 5.74 3.49
N THR A 45 21.86 6.25 2.56
CA THR A 45 22.88 7.29 2.85
C THR A 45 22.28 8.70 2.90
N ASP A 46 21.07 8.90 2.38
CA ASP A 46 20.41 10.21 2.37
C ASP A 46 19.76 10.51 3.74
N ALA A 47 20.26 11.55 4.40
CA ALA A 47 19.79 11.95 5.72
C ALA A 47 18.34 12.48 5.72
N THR A 48 17.88 13.07 4.61
CA THR A 48 16.51 13.59 4.47
C THR A 48 15.52 12.44 4.38
N LEU A 49 15.83 11.42 3.56
CA LEU A 49 15.00 10.22 3.48
C LEU A 49 14.94 9.48 4.80
N ARG A 50 16.09 9.28 5.46
CA ARG A 50 16.13 8.66 6.80
C ARG A 50 15.23 9.40 7.78
N ALA A 51 15.31 10.73 7.82
CA ALA A 51 14.50 11.54 8.71
C ALA A 51 12.99 11.37 8.43
N ALA A 52 12.60 11.27 7.15
CA ALA A 52 11.21 11.07 6.77
C ALA A 52 10.61 9.72 7.23
N PHE A 53 11.45 8.72 7.52
CA PHE A 53 11.01 7.40 7.99
C PHE A 53 11.16 7.19 9.51
N LEU A 54 11.65 8.19 10.27
CA LEU A 54 11.84 8.08 11.73
C LEU A 54 10.53 8.04 12.52
N ASP A 55 9.56 8.87 12.14
CA ASP A 55 8.38 9.14 12.97
C ASP A 55 7.16 8.27 12.60
N ASP A 56 7.33 7.21 11.81
CA ASP A 56 6.27 6.27 11.38
C ASP A 56 5.04 6.91 10.68
N ASP A 57 5.02 8.22 10.45
CA ASP A 57 3.96 8.98 9.78
C ASP A 57 3.69 8.53 8.33
N TRP A 58 4.64 7.80 7.75
CA TRP A 58 4.53 7.19 6.44
C TRP A 58 3.53 6.02 6.41
N LYS A 59 3.22 5.38 7.55
CA LYS A 59 2.31 4.23 7.59
C LYS A 59 0.90 4.61 7.14
N GLY A 60 0.33 3.80 6.24
CA GLY A 60 -1.01 4.03 5.69
C GLY A 60 -1.11 5.15 4.66
N GLN A 61 -0.03 5.90 4.40
CA GLN A 61 -0.01 6.92 3.34
C GLN A 61 -0.09 6.27 1.96
N ALA A 62 -0.65 7.00 0.99
CA ALA A 62 -0.77 6.50 -0.37
C ALA A 62 0.60 6.36 -1.04
N GLY A 63 0.94 5.16 -1.51
CA GLY A 63 2.12 4.88 -2.32
C GLY A 63 1.75 4.69 -3.79
N ARG A 64 2.50 5.31 -4.70
CA ARG A 64 2.29 5.22 -6.15
C ARG A 64 3.61 5.03 -6.87
N VAL A 65 3.63 4.10 -7.83
CA VAL A 65 4.77 3.90 -8.73
C VAL A 65 4.33 4.29 -10.13
N TRP A 66 5.07 5.22 -10.72
CA TRP A 66 4.86 5.70 -12.08
C TRP A 66 6.03 5.30 -12.95
N ILE A 67 5.74 5.02 -14.22
CA ILE A 67 6.75 4.84 -15.26
C ILE A 67 6.53 5.97 -16.26
N ALA A 68 7.56 6.79 -16.46
CA ALA A 68 7.57 7.85 -17.45
C ALA A 68 8.44 7.45 -18.64
N LEU A 69 7.93 7.70 -19.86
CA LEU A 69 8.71 7.67 -21.08
C LEU A 69 9.32 9.06 -21.26
N MET A 70 10.64 9.16 -21.27
CA MET A 70 11.35 10.44 -21.38
C MET A 70 11.81 10.68 -22.83
N ASP A 71 11.78 11.94 -23.27
CA ASP A 71 12.40 12.32 -24.54
C ASP A 71 13.92 12.28 -24.42
N ARG A 72 14.56 11.49 -25.28
CA ARG A 72 16.02 11.42 -25.34
C ARG A 72 16.64 12.69 -25.94
N ALA A 73 15.92 13.38 -26.82
CA ALA A 73 16.42 14.60 -27.45
C ALA A 73 16.33 15.81 -26.52
N SER A 74 15.40 15.78 -25.57
CA SER A 74 15.11 16.86 -24.62
C SER A 74 15.08 16.30 -23.18
N PRO A 75 16.24 16.15 -22.52
CA PRO A 75 16.31 15.68 -21.14
C PRO A 75 15.38 16.48 -20.22
N GLY A 76 14.66 15.80 -19.34
CA GLY A 76 13.65 16.38 -18.44
C GLY A 76 12.24 16.52 -19.03
N THR A 77 12.04 16.27 -20.33
CA THR A 77 10.71 16.26 -20.96
C THR A 77 10.13 14.85 -21.02
N GLU A 78 8.91 14.67 -20.54
CA GLU A 78 8.17 13.41 -20.64
C GLU A 78 7.33 13.34 -21.93
N LEU A 79 7.37 12.18 -22.59
CA LEU A 79 6.55 11.84 -23.75
C LEU A 79 5.24 11.13 -23.34
N GLY A 80 5.20 10.60 -22.12
CA GLY A 80 4.03 9.94 -21.56
C GLY A 80 4.32 9.34 -20.18
N VAL A 81 3.27 9.21 -19.37
CA VAL A 81 3.37 8.67 -18.02
C VAL A 81 2.26 7.66 -17.78
N ILE A 82 2.61 6.51 -17.17
CA ILE A 82 1.66 5.48 -16.77
C ILE A 82 1.84 5.16 -15.29
N MET A 83 0.72 4.96 -14.58
CA MET A 83 0.75 4.47 -13.21
C MET A 83 0.87 2.96 -13.25
N GLN A 84 1.98 2.42 -12.75
CA GLN A 84 2.23 0.98 -12.74
C GLN A 84 1.74 0.32 -11.45
N PHE A 85 1.74 1.05 -10.33
CA PHE A 85 1.26 0.53 -9.05
C PHE A 85 0.64 1.62 -8.17
N TYR A 86 -0.38 1.24 -7.40
CA TYR A 86 -1.03 2.08 -6.40
C TYR A 86 -1.41 1.25 -5.17
N GLY A 87 -1.17 1.81 -3.99
CA GLY A 87 -1.52 1.17 -2.74
C GLY A 87 -1.27 2.07 -1.53
N THR A 88 -1.12 1.45 -0.36
CA THR A 88 -0.77 2.11 0.90
C THR A 88 0.59 1.65 1.37
N MET A 89 1.42 2.57 1.87
CA MET A 89 2.69 2.20 2.52
C MET A 89 2.41 1.39 3.79
N ASP A 90 3.06 0.23 3.89
CA ASP A 90 2.77 -0.78 4.92
C ASP A 90 3.99 -1.07 5.80
N PHE A 91 5.13 -1.36 5.17
CA PHE A 91 6.35 -1.72 5.86
C PHE A 91 7.56 -0.96 5.30
N VAL A 92 8.46 -0.52 6.19
CA VAL A 92 9.75 0.08 5.84
C VAL A 92 10.83 -0.56 6.69
N GLU A 93 11.92 -0.97 6.05
CA GLU A 93 13.10 -1.54 6.70
C GLU A 93 14.33 -0.72 6.34
N LEU A 94 15.10 -0.32 7.35
CA LEU A 94 16.39 0.32 7.18
C LEU A 94 17.49 -0.72 7.47
N ASP A 95 18.17 -1.17 6.41
CA ASP A 95 19.31 -2.09 6.50
C ASP A 95 20.62 -1.29 6.56
N GLU A 96 21.18 -1.16 7.76
CA GLU A 96 22.47 -0.52 8.01
C GLU A 96 23.64 -1.51 8.08
N SER A 97 23.38 -2.81 7.89
CA SER A 97 24.42 -3.85 8.00
C SER A 97 25.38 -3.86 6.81
N ARG A 98 25.03 -3.15 5.74
CA ARG A 98 25.76 -3.07 4.48
C ARG A 98 26.72 -1.89 4.46
N ASP A 99 27.77 -2.01 3.66
CA ASP A 99 28.70 -0.90 3.34
C ASP A 99 27.96 0.32 2.75
N ARG A 100 26.85 0.07 2.04
CA ARG A 100 25.89 1.10 1.61
C ARG A 100 24.53 0.81 2.23
N PRO A 101 24.08 1.63 3.21
CA PRO A 101 22.78 1.47 3.82
C PRO A 101 21.65 1.53 2.80
N LEU A 102 20.60 0.75 3.04
CA LEU A 102 19.46 0.57 2.15
C LEU A 102 18.16 0.80 2.91
N ILE A 103 17.23 1.55 2.32
CA ILE A 103 15.85 1.67 2.81
C ILE A 103 14.96 0.86 1.86
N GLN A 104 14.26 -0.13 2.39
CA GLN A 104 13.30 -0.93 1.65
C GLN A 104 11.89 -0.54 2.07
N CYS A 105 11.11 -0.02 1.13
CA CYS A 105 9.72 0.38 1.36
C CYS A 105 8.76 -0.57 0.64
N THR A 106 7.76 -1.07 1.33
CA THR A 106 6.70 -1.92 0.79
C THR A 106 5.39 -1.14 0.69
N ILE A 107 4.82 -1.11 -0.52
CA ILE A 107 3.50 -0.57 -0.80
C ILE A 107 2.55 -1.75 -0.98
N ALA A 108 1.56 -1.86 -0.11
CA ALA A 108 0.54 -2.89 -0.14
C ALA A 108 -0.62 -2.48 -1.06
N GLY A 109 -1.01 -3.37 -1.98
CA GLY A 109 -2.16 -3.17 -2.87
C GLY A 109 -3.50 -3.23 -2.14
N ALA A 110 -4.57 -2.79 -2.81
CA ALA A 110 -5.91 -2.67 -2.21
C ALA A 110 -6.49 -3.96 -1.60
N PHE A 111 -6.05 -5.13 -2.08
CA PHE A 111 -6.51 -6.43 -1.57
C PHE A 111 -5.70 -6.95 -0.38
N ALA A 112 -4.67 -6.23 0.08
CA ALA A 112 -3.89 -6.60 1.26
C ALA A 112 -4.74 -6.60 2.54
N ASP A 113 -5.58 -5.59 2.72
CA ASP A 113 -6.41 -5.39 3.92
C ASP A 113 -7.57 -6.40 4.03
N ILE A 114 -8.06 -6.90 2.89
CA ILE A 114 -9.18 -7.85 2.83
C ILE A 114 -8.86 -9.17 3.58
N ARG A 115 -7.57 -9.53 3.72
CA ARG A 115 -7.15 -10.75 4.42
C ARG A 115 -7.44 -10.73 5.92
N ASN A 116 -7.50 -9.56 6.56
CA ASN A 116 -7.64 -9.43 8.01
C ASN A 116 -9.07 -9.18 8.48
N ARG A 117 -10.03 -8.96 7.56
CA ARG A 117 -11.40 -8.59 7.90
C ARG A 117 -12.28 -9.81 8.13
N MET A 118 -11.94 -10.64 9.13
CA MET A 118 -12.86 -11.67 9.63
C MET A 118 -14.01 -11.00 10.39
N VAL A 119 -15.16 -10.88 9.73
CA VAL A 119 -16.42 -10.50 10.38
C VAL A 119 -17.00 -11.75 11.04
N ARG A 120 -17.20 -11.70 12.35
CA ARG A 120 -17.67 -12.88 13.11
C ARG A 120 -19.19 -13.09 13.03
N LEU A 121 -19.91 -12.12 12.46
CA LEU A 121 -21.37 -12.13 12.29
C LEU A 121 -22.11 -12.53 13.58
N THR A 122 -21.69 -11.92 14.70
CA THR A 122 -22.33 -12.08 16.01
C THR A 122 -23.04 -10.79 16.40
N ASP A 123 -24.04 -10.86 17.26
CA ASP A 123 -24.69 -9.68 17.87
C ASP A 123 -23.63 -8.73 18.47
N LEU A 124 -22.64 -9.26 19.20
CA LEU A 124 -21.56 -8.46 19.76
C LEU A 124 -20.73 -7.70 18.70
N ASP A 125 -20.41 -8.33 17.57
CA ASP A 125 -19.66 -7.69 16.47
C ASP A 125 -20.53 -6.63 15.75
N GLN A 126 -21.84 -6.85 15.67
CA GLN A 126 -22.79 -5.88 15.11
C GLN A 126 -22.94 -4.67 16.03
N GLN A 127 -23.19 -4.86 17.32
CA GLN A 127 -23.31 -3.76 18.30
C GLN A 127 -22.04 -2.91 18.37
N ARG A 128 -20.85 -3.51 18.20
CA ARG A 128 -19.57 -2.79 18.14
C ARG A 128 -19.45 -1.85 16.94
N ARG A 129 -20.07 -2.18 15.80
CA ARG A 129 -19.99 -1.40 14.55
C ARG A 129 -21.16 -0.44 14.40
N PHE A 130 -22.35 -0.87 14.83
CA PHE A 130 -23.61 -0.18 14.67
C PHE A 130 -24.44 -0.34 15.95
N ALA A 131 -24.18 0.52 16.93
CA ALA A 131 -24.85 0.46 18.22
C ALA A 131 -26.38 0.60 18.05
N GLY A 132 -27.13 -0.37 18.58
CA GLY A 132 -28.60 -0.41 18.53
C GLY A 132 -29.19 -1.19 17.36
N ASP A 133 -28.36 -1.71 16.45
CA ASP A 133 -28.83 -2.61 15.39
C ASP A 133 -29.11 -4.01 15.95
N LEU A 134 -30.31 -4.53 15.76
CA LEU A 134 -30.78 -5.82 16.33
C LEU A 134 -30.74 -6.97 15.31
N GLY A 135 -30.20 -6.76 14.11
CA GLY A 135 -30.27 -7.73 13.01
C GLY A 135 -29.69 -9.12 13.31
N LEU A 136 -28.68 -9.22 14.18
CA LEU A 136 -28.02 -10.46 14.57
C LEU A 136 -28.37 -10.91 16.00
N GLN A 137 -29.30 -10.23 16.68
CA GLN A 137 -29.65 -10.47 18.09
C GLN A 137 -30.05 -11.93 18.37
N TYR A 138 -30.67 -12.60 17.39
CA TYR A 138 -31.21 -13.96 17.54
C TYR A 138 -30.40 -15.03 16.79
N VAL A 139 -29.29 -14.67 16.12
CA VAL A 139 -28.51 -15.62 15.30
C VAL A 139 -27.95 -16.75 16.16
N THR A 140 -27.50 -16.46 17.38
CA THR A 140 -27.01 -17.48 18.32
C THR A 140 -28.13 -18.41 18.78
N SER A 141 -29.32 -17.87 19.11
CA SER A 141 -30.44 -18.71 19.58
C SER A 141 -31.00 -19.63 18.50
N VAL A 142 -30.94 -19.23 17.23
CA VAL A 142 -31.36 -20.09 16.11
C VAL A 142 -30.46 -21.31 15.96
N GLN A 143 -29.15 -21.19 16.20
CA GLN A 143 -28.21 -22.33 16.15
C GLN A 143 -28.47 -23.36 17.25
N GLU A 144 -29.00 -22.93 18.39
CA GLU A 144 -29.33 -23.78 19.54
C GLU A 144 -30.75 -24.38 19.45
N THR A 145 -31.53 -24.01 18.44
CA THR A 145 -32.92 -24.46 18.30
C THR A 145 -32.97 -25.84 17.64
N GLU A 146 -33.41 -26.86 18.38
CA GLU A 146 -33.64 -28.20 17.85
C GLU A 146 -34.99 -28.27 17.12
N ILE A 147 -34.98 -28.61 15.82
CA ILE A 147 -36.21 -28.74 15.03
C ILE A 147 -36.91 -30.04 15.41
N ARG A 148 -37.98 -29.95 16.20
CA ARG A 148 -38.87 -31.09 16.45
C ARG A 148 -39.87 -31.27 15.31
N ILE A 149 -39.70 -32.33 14.51
CA ILE A 149 -40.71 -32.78 13.56
C ILE A 149 -41.68 -33.69 14.30
N VAL A 150 -42.90 -33.20 14.55
CA VAL A 150 -44.00 -34.03 15.03
C VAL A 150 -44.68 -34.66 13.81
N ARG A 151 -44.67 -35.99 13.71
CA ARG A 151 -45.49 -36.70 12.72
C ARG A 151 -46.93 -36.71 13.19
N VAL A 152 -47.83 -36.21 12.35
CA VAL A 152 -49.29 -36.35 12.45
C VAL A 152 -49.71 -37.68 11.86
#